data_AF-A0A971HFN9-F1
#
_entry.id   AF-A0A971HFN9-F1
#
_cell.length_a   1.000
_cell.length_b   1.000
_cell.length_c   1.000
_cell.angle_alpha   90.00
_cell.angle_beta   90.00
_cell.angle_gamma   90.00
#
_symmetry.space_group_name_H-M   'P 1'
#
loop_
_entity.id
_entity.type
_entity.pdbx_description
1 polymer ?
#
loop_
_entity_poly.entity_id
_entity_poly.type
_entity_poly.pdbx_seq_one_letter_code
_entity_poly.pdbx_strand_id
1 'polypeptide(L)' 'MISFLLGLGIYILGFLITVISAGIFSSGGQSSYYYGIIFSVLYLSAVVGVSASHILRELRKKDNS' A
#
# COMPACT_ATOMS: atom_id res chain seq x y z
N MET A 1 10.51 -13.42 -10.24
CA MET A 1 9.13 -13.93 -10.16
C MET A 1 8.61 -14.01 -8.72
N ILE A 2 9.29 -14.75 -7.81
CA ILE A 2 8.88 -14.86 -6.39
C ILE A 2 8.73 -13.50 -5.69
N SER A 3 9.69 -12.58 -5.86
CA SER A 3 9.64 -11.26 -5.19
C SER A 3 8.49 -10.38 -5.67
N PHE A 4 8.08 -10.53 -6.92
CA PHE A 4 6.93 -9.82 -7.48
C PHE A 4 5.61 -10.38 -6.94
N LEU A 5 5.50 -11.70 -6.85
CA LEU A 5 4.33 -12.38 -6.27
C LEU A 5 4.14 -12.03 -4.78
N LEU A 6 5.24 -11.92 -4.04
CA LEU A 6 5.24 -11.46 -2.64
C LEU A 6 4.76 -10.00 -2.52
N GLY A 7 5.25 -9.11 -3.38
CA GLY A 7 4.80 -7.72 -3.41
C GLY A 7 3.31 -7.59 -3.75
N LEU A 8 2.84 -8.36 -4.72
CA LEU A 8 1.43 -8.45 -5.10
C LEU A 8 0.56 -8.96 -3.93
N GLY A 9 1.03 -9.99 -3.21
CA GLY A 9 0.34 -10.54 -2.05
C GLY A 9 0.21 -9.53 -0.90
N ILE A 10 1.28 -8.80 -0.59
CA ILE A 10 1.27 -7.74 0.43
C ILE A 10 0.32 -6.60 0.03
N TYR A 11 0.30 -6.22 -1.25
CA TYR A 11 -0.62 -5.21 -1.77
C TYR A 11 -2.09 -5.62 -1.64
N ILE A 12 -2.43 -6.86 -2.03
CA ILE A 12 -3.80 -7.40 -1.94
C ILE A 12 -4.23 -7.52 -0.47
N LEU A 13 -3.36 -7.99 0.42
CA LEU A 13 -3.63 -8.06 1.85
C LEU A 13 -3.86 -6.68 2.47
N GLY A 14 -3.01 -5.71 2.14
CA GLY A 14 -3.18 -4.32 2.56
C GLY A 14 -4.52 -3.74 2.10
N PHE A 15 -4.89 -3.98 0.84
CA PHE A 15 -6.17 -3.56 0.28
C PHE A 15 -7.38 -4.24 0.96
N LEU A 16 -7.30 -5.54 1.28
CA LEU A 16 -8.38 -6.24 1.98
C LEU A 16 -8.57 -5.73 3.41
N ILE A 17 -7.49 -5.59 4.18
CA ILE A 17 -7.51 -5.08 5.55
C ILE A 17 -8.18 -3.71 5.59
N THR A 18 -7.84 -2.87 4.63
CA THR A 18 -8.42 -1.54 4.43
C THR A 18 -9.92 -1.57 4.24
N VAL A 19 -10.39 -2.33 3.25
CA VAL A 19 -11.81 -2.34 2.86
C VAL A 19 -12.65 -2.86 4.02
N ILE A 20 -12.15 -3.87 4.72
CA ILE A 20 -12.77 -4.40 5.94
C ILE A 20 -12.78 -3.34 7.05
N SER A 21 -11.65 -2.66 7.27
CA SER A 21 -11.54 -1.60 8.28
C SER A 21 -12.53 -0.46 8.00
N ALA A 22 -12.58 0.04 6.76
CA ALA A 22 -13.50 1.10 6.34
C ALA A 22 -14.98 0.68 6.51
N GLY A 23 -15.32 -0.59 6.24
CA GLY A 23 -16.67 -1.13 6.46
C GLY A 23 -17.07 -1.20 7.94
N ILE A 24 -16.14 -1.56 8.82
CA ILE A 24 -16.38 -1.61 10.28
C ILE A 24 -16.54 -0.21 10.87
N PHE A 25 -15.79 0.79 10.37
CA PHE A 25 -15.85 2.18 10.86
C PHE A 25 -16.97 3.04 10.22
N SER A 26 -17.80 2.45 9.35
CA SER A 26 -18.88 3.15 8.62
C SER A 26 -20.16 3.41 9.45
N SER A 27 -20.24 3.01 10.72
CA SER A 27 -21.49 3.07 11.51
C SER A 27 -21.82 4.43 12.16
N GLY A 28 -21.02 5.49 11.94
CA GLY A 28 -21.25 6.81 12.53
C GLY A 28 -20.93 7.97 11.59
N GLY A 29 -21.93 8.79 11.29
CA GLY A 29 -22.05 9.71 10.15
C GLY A 29 -21.06 10.89 9.99
N GLN A 30 -19.83 10.83 10.50
CA GLN A 30 -18.73 11.76 10.14
C GLN A 30 -17.33 11.10 10.19
N SER A 31 -17.21 9.93 10.85
CA SER A 31 -15.96 9.17 10.98
C SER A 31 -15.43 8.66 9.64
N SER A 32 -16.34 8.20 8.76
CA SER A 32 -16.01 7.57 7.49
C SER A 32 -15.18 8.46 6.54
N TYR A 33 -15.39 9.77 6.53
CA TYR A 33 -14.69 10.68 5.63
C TYR A 33 -13.23 10.89 6.01
N TYR A 34 -12.95 11.17 7.30
CA TYR A 34 -11.58 11.33 7.79
C TYR A 34 -10.80 10.01 7.73
N TYR A 35 -11.45 8.88 8.03
CA TYR A 35 -10.86 7.56 7.83
C TYR A 35 -10.49 7.31 6.37
N GLY A 36 -11.34 7.71 5.41
CA GLY A 36 -11.04 7.63 3.98
C GLY A 36 -9.80 8.43 3.59
N ILE A 37 -9.67 9.67 4.06
CA ILE A 37 -8.51 10.52 3.77
C ILE A 37 -7.22 9.92 4.35
N ILE A 38 -7.23 9.56 5.64
CA ILE A 38 -6.07 8.95 6.30
C ILE A 38 -5.69 7.67 5.58
N PHE A 39 -6.67 6.88 5.18
CA PHE A 39 -6.45 5.66 4.44
C PHE A 39 -5.80 5.91 3.06
N SER A 40 -6.34 6.85 2.28
CA SER A 40 -5.78 7.22 0.98
C SER A 40 -4.34 7.70 1.09
N VAL A 41 -4.00 8.48 2.13
CA VAL A 41 -2.63 8.96 2.38
C VAL A 41 -1.70 7.81 2.73
N LEU A 42 -2.10 6.92 3.64
CA LEU A 42 -1.29 5.75 4.03
C LEU A 42 -1.06 4.81 2.84
N TYR A 43 -2.09 4.57 2.05
CA TYR A 43 -2.01 3.74 0.86
C TYR A 43 -1.08 4.35 -0.20
N LEU A 44 -1.21 5.64 -0.50
CA LEU A 44 -0.33 6.35 -1.42
C LEU A 44 1.13 6.27 -0.95
N SER A 45 1.37 6.51 0.35
CA SER A 45 2.71 6.41 0.95
C SER A 45 3.31 5.01 0.79
N ALA A 46 2.51 3.96 0.98
CA ALA A 46 2.97 2.58 0.81
C ALA A 46 3.33 2.27 -0.65
N VAL A 47 2.48 2.67 -1.61
CA VAL A 47 2.74 2.47 -3.03
C VAL A 47 4.01 3.19 -3.47
N VAL A 48 4.15 4.48 -3.12
CA VAL A 48 5.34 5.28 -3.46
C VAL A 48 6.60 4.67 -2.84
N GLY A 49 6.56 4.26 -1.57
CA GLY A 49 7.70 3.66 -0.88
C GLY A 49 8.17 2.34 -1.51
N VAL A 50 7.23 1.47 -1.90
CA VAL A 50 7.54 0.21 -2.57
C VAL A 50 8.09 0.47 -3.97
N SER A 51 7.46 1.36 -4.75
CA SER A 51 7.94 1.73 -6.10
C SER A 51 9.35 2.33 -6.05
N ALA A 52 9.62 3.26 -5.13
CA ALA A 52 10.93 3.86 -4.96
C ALA A 52 12.00 2.82 -4.57
N SER A 53 11.67 1.91 -3.66
CA SER A 53 12.56 0.81 -3.26
C SER A 53 12.87 -0.12 -4.44
N HIS A 54 11.90 -0.36 -5.31
CA HIS A 54 12.08 -1.20 -6.49
C HIS A 54 13.00 -0.52 -7.53
N ILE A 55 12.81 0.78 -7.76
CA ILE A 55 13.66 1.58 -8.66
C ILE A 55 15.10 1.62 -8.13
N LEU A 56 15.29 1.93 -6.84
CA LEU A 56 16.60 1.96 -6.20
C LEU A 56 17.31 0.60 -6.28
N ARG A 57 16.57 -0.50 -6.10
CA ARG A 57 17.10 -1.86 -6.22
C ARG A 57 17.58 -2.17 -7.64
N GLU A 58 16.83 -1.76 -8.67
CA GLU A 58 17.24 -1.96 -10.06
C GLU A 58 18.44 -1.08 -10.45
N LEU A 59 18.47 0.18 -10.00
CA LEU A 59 19.62 1.06 -10.19
C LEU A 59 20.89 0.50 -9.54
N ARG A 60 20.78 0.01 -8.29
CA ARG A 60 21.91 -0.60 -7.57
C ARG A 60 22.42 -1.85 -8.27
N LYS A 61 21.53 -2.66 -8.85
CA LYS A 61 21.92 -3.83 -9.65
C LYS A 61 22.67 -3.45 -10.92
N LYS A 62 22.28 -2.35 -11.55
CA LYS A 62 22.89 -1.86 -12.79
C LYS A 62 24.28 -1.25 -12.57
N ASP A 63 24.52 -0.69 -11.39
CA ASP A 63 25.78 -0.08 -10.98
C ASP A 63 26.82 -1.09 -10.44
N ASN A 64 26.36 -2.25 -9.96
CA ASN A 64 27.22 -3.34 -9.46
C ASN A 64 27.49 -4.44 -10.51
N SER A 65 27.16 -4.19 -11.79
CA SER A 65 27.43 -5.08 -12.92
C SER A 65 28.31 -4.40 -13.95
#